data_AF-A0A3M1G4S2-F1
#
_entry.id   AF-A0A3M1G4S2-F1
#
_cell.length_a   1.000
_cell.length_b   1.000
_cell.length_c   1.000
_cell.angle_alpha   90.00
_cell.angle_beta   90.00
_cell.angle_gamma   90.00
#
_symmetry.space_group_name_H-M   'P 1'
#
loop_
_entity.id
_entity.type
_entity.pdbx_description
1 polymer ?
#
loop_
_entity_poly.entity_id
_entity_poly.type
_entity_poly.pdbx_seq_one_letter_code
_entity_poly.pdbx_strand_id
1 'polypeptide(L)'
;MSLHLGAVLSHAQWPGINCHELYEHNLLTARIPILGGYAPVPTEPGLGVTVDEAALERYRVEQPDFSLPRRLIRYSRPCGVQIYFPDNSFSRDSFMWNYFRTANQPVYERGVTTELLDDDGSPGFDELYRRASQAPVLTTI
;
A
#
# COMPACT_ATOMS: atom_id res chain seq x y z
N MET A 1 1.45 -15.08 -11.87
CA MET A 1 1.34 -14.30 -13.13
C MET A 1 2.50 -13.33 -13.33
N SER A 2 2.91 -12.53 -12.33
CA SER A 2 3.99 -11.53 -12.46
C SER A 2 5.32 -12.08 -13.00
N LEU A 3 5.76 -13.27 -12.55
CA LEU A 3 7.00 -13.90 -13.01
C LEU A 3 6.98 -14.21 -14.51
N HIS A 4 5.87 -14.77 -15.00
CA HIS A 4 5.68 -15.05 -16.42
C HIS A 4 5.72 -13.78 -17.27
N LEU A 5 5.09 -12.70 -16.79
CA LEU A 5 5.14 -11.40 -17.48
C LEU A 5 6.56 -10.82 -17.50
N GLY A 6 7.29 -10.89 -16.38
CA GLY A 6 8.68 -10.45 -16.32
C GLY A 6 9.62 -11.25 -17.22
N ALA A 7 9.30 -12.52 -17.50
CA ALA A 7 10.09 -13.38 -18.38
C ALA A 7 9.94 -13.02 -19.87
N VAL A 8 8.77 -12.55 -20.29
CA VAL A 8 8.45 -12.36 -21.73
C VAL A 8 8.47 -10.90 -22.17
N LEU A 9 8.20 -9.96 -21.27
CA LEU A 9 8.15 -8.54 -21.61
C LEU A 9 9.55 -7.93 -21.57
N SER A 10 10.16 -7.76 -22.75
CA SER A 10 11.54 -7.26 -22.91
C SER A 10 11.82 -5.87 -22.31
N HIS A 11 10.78 -5.10 -22.00
CA HIS A 11 10.86 -3.75 -21.42
C HIS A 11 10.29 -3.67 -20.00
N ALA A 12 10.03 -4.81 -19.34
CA ALA A 12 9.56 -4.80 -17.96
C ALA A 12 10.66 -4.27 -17.02
N GLN A 13 10.46 -3.07 -16.48
CA GLN A 13 11.34 -2.43 -15.47
C GLN A 13 10.70 -2.36 -14.09
N TRP A 14 9.51 -2.93 -13.91
CA TRP A 14 8.72 -2.76 -12.70
C TRP A 14 9.27 -3.60 -11.53
N PRO A 15 9.43 -3.01 -10.33
CA PRO A 15 9.66 -3.80 -9.14
C PRO A 15 8.40 -4.60 -8.79
N GLY A 16 8.56 -5.88 -8.45
CA GLY A 16 7.47 -6.72 -7.96
C GLY A 16 7.40 -6.72 -6.44
N ILE A 17 6.57 -5.86 -5.85
CA ILE A 17 6.33 -5.85 -4.40
C ILE A 17 5.03 -6.60 -4.11
N ASN A 18 5.13 -7.91 -3.92
CA ASN A 18 3.97 -8.78 -3.67
C ASN A 18 3.85 -9.25 -2.21
N CYS A 19 4.89 -9.04 -1.40
CA CYS A 19 4.92 -9.35 0.03
C CYS A 19 4.48 -10.79 0.42
N HIS A 20 4.47 -11.74 -0.52
CA HIS A 20 4.03 -13.11 -0.26
C HIS A 20 4.87 -13.83 0.80
N GLU A 21 6.12 -13.40 0.98
CA GLU A 21 7.04 -13.86 2.02
C GLU A 21 6.70 -13.36 3.43
N LEU A 22 5.84 -12.35 3.58
CA LEU A 22 5.43 -11.82 4.88
C LEU A 22 4.35 -12.66 5.56
N TYR A 23 3.59 -13.44 4.79
CA TYR A 23 2.55 -14.29 5.35
C TYR A 23 3.16 -15.52 6.01
N GLU A 24 2.82 -15.73 7.29
CA GLU A 24 3.24 -16.91 8.06
C GLU A 24 2.80 -18.21 7.40
N HIS A 25 1.55 -18.24 6.93
CA HIS A 25 0.97 -19.39 6.24
C HIS A 25 0.93 -19.16 4.74
N ASN A 26 1.28 -20.21 3.98
CA ASN A 26 1.21 -20.19 2.52
C ASN A 26 -0.06 -20.91 2.06
N LEU A 27 -0.71 -20.36 1.03
CA LEU A 27 -1.87 -20.98 0.38
C LEU A 27 -1.49 -21.81 -0.85
N LEU A 28 -0.21 -21.84 -1.19
CA LEU A 28 0.35 -22.74 -2.20
C LEU A 28 0.99 -23.95 -1.52
N THR A 29 0.93 -25.10 -2.17
CA THR A 29 1.59 -26.34 -1.75
C THR A 29 3.11 -26.20 -1.58
N ALA A 30 3.72 -25.24 -2.30
CA ALA A 30 5.13 -24.87 -2.17
C ALA A 30 5.29 -23.35 -2.23
N ARG A 31 6.22 -22.81 -1.45
CA ARG A 31 6.58 -21.39 -1.47
C ARG A 31 7.47 -21.08 -2.68
N ILE A 32 7.24 -19.91 -3.30
CA ILE A 32 8.08 -19.42 -4.39
C ILE A 32 9.40 -18.92 -3.77
N PRO A 33 10.56 -19.48 -4.13
CA PRO A 33 11.81 -19.06 -3.50
C PRO A 33 12.25 -17.68 -4.01
N ILE A 34 12.73 -16.84 -3.10
CA ILE A 34 13.38 -15.57 -3.42
C ILE A 34 14.89 -15.73 -3.25
N LEU A 35 15.62 -15.56 -4.35
CA LEU A 35 17.07 -15.71 -4.46
C LEU A 35 17.67 -14.37 -4.90
N GLY A 36 18.37 -13.68 -3.99
CA GLY A 36 19.02 -12.41 -4.30
C GLY A 36 18.09 -11.30 -4.78
N GLY A 37 16.82 -11.31 -4.34
CA GLY A 37 15.79 -10.35 -4.79
C GLY A 37 15.03 -10.76 -6.05
N TYR A 38 15.30 -11.95 -6.59
CA TYR A 38 14.62 -12.50 -7.78
C TYR A 38 13.90 -13.81 -7.43
N ALA A 39 12.93 -14.19 -8.24
CA ALA A 39 12.28 -15.51 -8.16
C ALA A 39 12.40 -16.24 -9.49
N PRO A 40 12.60 -17.58 -9.47
CA PRO A 40 12.66 -18.37 -10.69
C PRO A 40 11.28 -18.41 -11.36
N VAL A 41 11.27 -18.37 -12.69
CA VAL A 41 10.03 -18.48 -13.47
C VAL A 41 9.64 -19.97 -13.53
N PRO A 42 8.42 -20.36 -13.11
CA PRO A 42 7.97 -21.74 -13.22
C PRO A 42 7.94 -22.21 -14.68
N THR A 43 8.35 -23.46 -14.93
CA THR A 43 8.41 -24.06 -16.28
C THR A 43 7.27 -25.03 -16.57
N GLU A 44 6.55 -25.46 -15.54
CA GLU A 44 5.40 -26.36 -15.67
C GLU A 44 4.20 -25.67 -16.34
N PRO A 45 3.27 -26.43 -16.96
CA PRO A 45 2.11 -25.87 -17.63
C PRO A 45 1.28 -24.90 -16.76
N GLY A 46 0.73 -23.88 -17.40
CA GLY A 46 -0.08 -22.86 -16.73
C GLY A 46 0.76 -21.90 -15.91
N LEU A 47 0.33 -21.62 -14.66
CA LEU A 47 1.08 -20.73 -13.77
C LEU A 47 2.26 -21.41 -13.09
N GLY A 48 2.34 -22.75 -13.14
CA GLY A 48 3.39 -23.55 -12.50
C GLY A 48 3.38 -23.50 -10.96
N VAL A 49 2.21 -23.27 -10.37
CA VAL A 49 1.96 -23.32 -8.92
C VAL A 49 0.67 -24.09 -8.65
N THR A 50 0.59 -24.73 -7.48
CA THR A 50 -0.59 -25.49 -7.05
C THR A 50 -1.08 -24.96 -5.72
N VAL A 51 -2.37 -24.63 -5.66
CA VAL A 51 -3.06 -24.20 -4.45
C VAL A 51 -3.19 -25.36 -3.48
N ASP A 52 -2.95 -25.11 -2.19
CA ASP A 52 -3.23 -26.04 -1.11
C ASP A 52 -4.70 -25.87 -0.67
N GLU A 53 -5.58 -26.74 -1.14
CA GLU A 53 -7.01 -26.70 -0.84
C GLU A 53 -7.30 -26.87 0.66
N ALA A 54 -6.47 -27.63 1.38
CA ALA A 54 -6.64 -27.81 2.82
C ALA A 54 -6.26 -26.54 3.59
N ALA A 55 -5.20 -25.85 3.15
CA ALA A 55 -4.86 -24.53 3.69
C ALA A 55 -5.91 -23.48 3.33
N LEU A 56 -6.42 -23.50 2.10
CA LEU A 56 -7.46 -22.59 1.64
C LEU A 56 -8.74 -22.72 2.49
N GLU A 57 -9.15 -23.96 2.78
CA GLU A 57 -10.32 -24.20 3.63
C GLU A 57 -10.05 -23.82 5.09
N ARG A 58 -8.86 -24.16 5.62
CA ARG A 58 -8.47 -23.83 6.99
C ARG A 58 -8.46 -22.33 7.27
N TYR A 59 -8.02 -21.53 6.30
CA TYR A 59 -7.89 -20.08 6.43
C TYR A 59 -9.02 -19.30 5.74
N ARG A 60 -10.13 -19.99 5.42
CA ARG A 60 -11.31 -19.33 4.87
C ARG A 60 -11.85 -18.34 5.91
N VAL A 61 -12.10 -17.11 5.47
CA VAL A 61 -12.73 -16.05 6.28
C VAL A 61 -14.07 -15.68 5.65
N GLU A 62 -14.99 -15.17 6.46
CA GLU A 62 -16.19 -14.50 5.95
C GLU A 62 -15.78 -13.26 5.14
N GLN A 63 -16.64 -12.85 4.21
CA GLN A 63 -16.40 -11.65 3.43
C GLN A 63 -16.26 -10.45 4.39
N PRO A 64 -15.11 -9.76 4.43
CA PRO A 64 -14.93 -8.65 5.34
C PRO A 64 -15.75 -7.45 4.88
N ASP A 65 -16.19 -6.63 5.83
CA ASP A 65 -16.75 -5.32 5.52
C ASP A 65 -15.61 -4.42 5.01
N PHE A 66 -15.73 -4.00 3.76
CA PHE A 66 -14.79 -3.08 3.12
C PHE A 66 -15.19 -1.61 3.28
N SER A 67 -16.21 -1.31 4.09
CA SER A 67 -16.53 0.06 4.44
C SER A 67 -15.33 0.70 5.16
N LEU A 68 -14.84 1.81 4.60
CA LEU A 68 -13.78 2.58 5.21
C LEU A 68 -14.40 3.77 5.93
N PRO A 69 -14.02 4.04 7.19
CA PRO A 69 -14.47 5.26 7.85
C PRO A 69 -13.95 6.48 7.09
N ARG A 70 -14.68 7.59 7.17
CA ARG A 70 -14.14 8.88 6.75
C ARG A 70 -12.90 9.16 7.60
N ARG A 71 -11.76 9.42 6.96
CA ARG A 71 -10.49 9.59 7.66
C ARG A 71 -9.55 10.56 6.96
N LEU A 72 -8.63 11.10 7.73
CA LEU A 72 -7.48 11.86 7.25
C LEU A 72 -6.19 11.09 7.49
N ILE A 73 -5.19 11.38 6.68
CA ILE A 73 -3.82 10.92 6.86
C ILE A 73 -3.00 12.11 7.31
N ARG A 74 -2.47 12.07 8.53
CA ARG A 74 -1.55 13.07 9.05
C ARG A 74 -0.12 12.60 8.88
N TYR A 75 0.61 13.25 7.98
CA TYR A 75 2.05 13.11 7.84
C TYR A 75 2.75 14.18 8.69
N SER A 76 3.59 13.78 9.65
CA SER A 76 4.28 14.70 10.56
C SER A 76 5.79 14.58 10.40
N ARG A 77 6.47 15.73 10.34
CA ARG A 77 7.93 15.81 10.28
C ARG A 77 8.50 16.27 11.64
N PRO A 78 9.72 15.85 12.01
CA PRO A 78 10.41 16.31 13.21
C PRO A 78 10.55 17.83 13.33
N CYS A 79 10.58 18.55 12.20
CA CYS A 79 10.65 20.01 12.17
C CYS A 79 9.33 20.72 12.52
N GLY A 80 8.29 19.99 12.92
CA GLY A 80 6.99 20.55 13.30
C GLY A 80 6.01 20.73 12.13
N VAL A 81 6.42 20.44 10.89
CA VAL A 81 5.52 20.46 9.74
C VAL A 81 4.59 19.25 9.77
N GLN A 82 3.29 19.51 9.67
CA GLN A 82 2.26 18.49 9.49
C GLN A 82 1.52 18.71 8.18
N ILE A 83 1.14 17.62 7.53
CA ILE A 83 0.41 17.63 6.26
C ILE A 83 -0.74 16.64 6.33
N TYR A 84 -1.93 17.10 5.96
CA TYR A 84 -3.16 16.32 6.01
C TYR A 84 -3.65 16.01 4.60
N PHE A 85 -3.96 14.74 4.37
CA PHE A 85 -4.50 14.23 3.11
C PHE A 85 -5.81 13.46 3.35
N PRO A 86 -6.76 13.49 2.41
CA PRO A 86 -7.99 12.70 2.48
C PRO A 86 -7.77 11.23 2.10
N ASP A 87 -6.69 10.91 1.37
CA ASP A 87 -6.33 9.55 0.97
C ASP A 87 -4.81 9.38 0.86
N ASN A 88 -4.36 8.13 0.95
CA ASN A 88 -2.97 7.72 0.72
C ASN A 88 -2.85 6.62 -0.35
N SER A 89 -3.83 6.54 -1.26
CA SER A 89 -3.88 5.49 -2.27
C SER A 89 -2.72 5.62 -3.27
N PHE A 90 -2.35 4.51 -3.92
CA PHE A 90 -1.42 4.53 -5.06
C PHE A 90 -2.17 4.74 -6.39
N SER A 91 -3.25 5.52 -6.37
CA SER A 91 -4.05 5.84 -7.55
C SER A 91 -3.60 7.16 -8.19
N ARG A 92 -3.97 7.35 -9.47
CA ARG A 92 -3.71 8.61 -10.19
C ARG A 92 -4.32 9.82 -9.49
N ASP A 93 -5.42 9.63 -8.76
CA ASP A 93 -6.19 10.70 -8.14
C ASP A 93 -5.82 10.89 -6.66
N SER A 94 -4.84 10.14 -6.14
CA SER A 94 -4.43 10.26 -4.75
C SER A 94 -3.78 11.61 -4.45
N PHE A 95 -4.28 12.28 -3.42
CA PHE A 95 -3.71 13.54 -2.94
C PHE A 95 -2.30 13.36 -2.41
N MET A 96 -2.08 12.34 -1.56
CA MET A 96 -0.76 12.11 -0.96
C MET A 96 0.28 11.70 -2.00
N TRP A 97 -0.04 10.74 -2.89
CA TRP A 97 0.89 10.30 -3.92
C TRP A 97 1.26 11.46 -4.87
N ASN A 98 0.26 12.20 -5.35
CA ASN A 98 0.48 13.33 -6.24
C ASN A 98 1.32 14.43 -5.59
N TYR A 99 1.14 14.65 -4.29
CA TYR A 99 1.92 15.62 -3.54
C TYR A 99 3.40 15.22 -3.42
N PHE A 100 3.70 13.98 -3.04
CA PHE A 100 5.09 13.55 -2.84
C PHE A 100 5.84 13.27 -4.14
N ARG A 101 5.18 12.75 -5.18
CA ARG A 101 5.85 12.42 -6.45
C ARG A 101 6.38 13.65 -7.21
N THR A 102 5.90 14.85 -6.88
CA THR A 102 6.36 16.12 -7.46
C THR A 102 7.37 16.84 -6.59
N ALA A 103 8.00 16.15 -5.64
CA ALA A 103 9.04 16.69 -4.76
C ALA A 103 8.60 17.91 -3.92
N ASN A 104 7.33 17.96 -3.50
CA ASN A 104 6.84 19.04 -2.62
C ASN A 104 7.38 18.96 -1.18
N GLN A 105 8.13 17.90 -0.85
CA GLN A 105 8.80 17.73 0.43
C GLN A 105 10.23 17.23 0.22
N PRO A 106 11.15 17.55 1.16
CA PRO A 106 12.48 16.96 1.16
C PRO A 106 12.41 15.44 1.29
N VAL A 107 13.54 14.79 0.97
CA VAL A 107 13.73 13.36 1.20
C VAL A 107 13.39 13.01 2.65
N TYR A 108 12.88 11.79 2.85
CA TYR A 108 12.53 11.25 4.15
C TYR A 108 13.65 11.46 5.18
N GLU A 109 13.27 11.86 6.39
CA GLU A 109 14.17 12.02 7.53
C GLU A 109 13.72 11.17 8.72
N ARG A 110 14.65 10.83 9.61
CA ARG A 110 14.33 10.04 10.81
C ARG A 110 13.37 10.81 11.70
N GLY A 111 12.31 10.14 12.17
CA GLY A 111 11.30 10.71 13.07
C GLY A 111 10.04 11.22 12.36
N VAL A 112 9.95 11.07 11.03
CA VAL A 112 8.70 11.25 10.31
C VAL A 112 7.68 10.18 10.72
N THR A 113 6.46 10.60 11.04
CA THR A 113 5.34 9.71 11.37
C THR A 113 4.18 9.88 10.40
N THR A 114 3.36 8.84 10.29
CA THR A 114 2.09 8.88 9.56
C THR A 114 1.02 8.27 10.42
N GLU A 115 -0.08 8.99 10.59
CA GLU A 115 -1.21 8.57 11.42
C GLU A 115 -2.51 8.64 10.62
N LEU A 116 -3.39 7.68 10.88
CA LEU A 116 -4.76 7.69 10.37
C LEU A 116 -5.64 8.33 11.44
N LEU A 117 -6.30 9.42 11.08
CA LEU A 117 -7.24 10.14 11.94
C LEU A 117 -8.65 9.82 11.45
N ASP A 118 -9.34 8.95 12.16
CA ASP A 118 -10.73 8.63 11.85
C ASP A 118 -11.65 9.77 12.31
N ASP A 119 -12.76 9.93 11.59
CA ASP A 119 -13.77 10.95 11.89
C ASP A 119 -14.36 10.77 13.29
N ASP A 120 -14.08 11.75 14.15
CA ASP A 120 -14.57 11.82 15.52
C ASP A 120 -15.91 12.54 15.65
N GLY A 121 -16.51 12.96 14.52
CA GLY A 121 -17.75 13.72 14.45
C GLY A 121 -17.58 15.19 14.84
N SER A 122 -16.35 15.67 15.07
CA SER A 122 -16.12 17.05 15.48
C SER A 122 -16.25 18.03 14.31
N PRO A 123 -16.71 19.27 14.56
CA PRO A 123 -16.67 20.33 13.54
C PRO A 123 -15.26 20.62 13.03
N GLY A 124 -14.24 20.41 13.89
CA GLY A 124 -12.83 20.59 13.54
C GLY A 124 -12.36 19.56 12.51
N PHE A 125 -12.74 18.30 12.71
CA PHE A 125 -12.48 17.24 11.73
C PHE A 125 -13.19 17.54 10.41
N ASP A 126 -14.48 17.88 10.45
CA ASP A 126 -15.27 18.13 9.24
C ASP A 126 -14.66 19.24 8.37
N GLU A 127 -14.28 20.36 8.99
CA GLU A 127 -13.64 21.47 8.30
C GLU A 127 -12.26 21.09 7.74
N LEU A 128 -11.44 20.37 8.51
CA LEU A 128 -10.14 19.91 8.03
C LEU A 128 -10.28 18.92 6.87
N TYR A 129 -11.23 18.00 6.96
CA TYR A 129 -11.54 17.03 5.92
C TYR A 129 -12.00 17.70 4.63
N ARG A 130 -12.92 18.67 4.75
CA ARG A 130 -13.40 19.46 3.60
C ARG A 130 -12.25 20.18 2.90
N ARG A 131 -11.32 20.77 3.65
CA ARG A 131 -10.13 21.45 3.10
C ARG A 131 -9.17 20.46 2.44
N ALA A 132 -8.85 19.36 3.13
CA ALA A 132 -7.95 18.31 2.63
C ALA A 132 -8.48 17.66 1.35
N SER A 133 -9.81 17.55 1.21
CA SER A 133 -10.49 17.03 0.02
C SER A 133 -10.38 17.94 -1.22
N GLN A 134 -9.87 19.17 -1.07
CA GLN A 134 -9.61 20.08 -2.18
C GLN A 134 -8.11 20.18 -2.50
N ALA A 135 -7.27 20.19 -1.46
CA ALA A 135 -5.82 20.18 -1.57
C ALA A 135 -5.18 19.77 -0.23
N PRO A 136 -3.93 19.27 -0.22
CA PRO A 136 -3.22 18.97 1.03
C PRO A 136 -3.19 20.18 1.97
N VAL A 137 -3.51 19.96 3.24
CA VAL A 137 -3.49 21.03 4.25
C VAL A 137 -2.20 20.95 5.03
N LEU A 138 -1.43 22.04 5.04
CA LEU A 138 -0.18 22.14 5.80
C LEU A 138 -0.40 22.97 7.07
N THR A 139 0.17 22.50 8.18
CA THR A 139 0.21 23.23 9.45
C THR A 139 1.59 23.12 10.09
N THR A 140 1.88 24.03 11.02
CA THR A 140 3.09 24.00 11.85
C THR A 140 2.65 24.01 13.32
N ILE A 141 3.26 23.17 14.14
CA ILE A 141 3.12 23.17 15.61
C ILE A 141 4.13 24.11 16.26
#